data_AF-A0A7Y5M8G6-F1
#
_entry.id   AF-A0A7Y5M8G6-F1
#
_cell.length_a   1.000
_cell.length_b   1.000
_cell.length_c   1.000
_cell.angle_alpha   90.00
_cell.angle_beta   90.00
_cell.angle_gamma   90.00
#
_symmetry.space_group_name_H-M   'P 1'
#
loop_
_entity.id
_entity.type
_entity.pdbx_description
1 polymer ?
#
loop_
_entity_poly.entity_id
_entity_poly.type
_entity_poly.pdbx_seq_one_letter_code
_entity_poly.pdbx_strand_id
1 'polypeptide(L)'
;MEQADFVHLVRLSEHASAENSRAYRRSVAAFAALGYAWVLGCLVLGAALVAWVVPQLLQGRWRLGLVLLLLTALALFWTSLRALWVRLDAPGGAEITAVDAPALFDALERIRRKIKGPPIHRVYLNDEFNASIQQLPRYGLLGGAVNYLTIGLPLLMALDRPRFLAVLAHEYGHLRGDHGRFAAWIYRTRLAWMRLHQGLRDDTGPVALATQAFMRWYFPRFAAKTFALARQDEYEADRIAGKLLGRDVAAAALTEIEVRGAWLQTEFWARHWSKAADRPLPVGPYGSMRRRLARMPDAAFANDALRQALRRISSVDDTHPGLRDRIEALDTPPILPDWSRGGALDLLGSDAKEWLARFDKQWCRDHASEWKLHHAWLTRVRERVQVLSAGMAQNNANELVELARLKRHLDPRAVVRPLYERALERSAEHPGALRGLVQCLPEDDREARLQCLQRLWDADDAERWWTARAALAELETPRPGMEHDAAAFKQWRKRLERAQEAEDRAWEELSGSPFFSRVTRHDLSAFEQAELQAELIRYLPVAQAWLVRKHLREFPRRRAYLLFVELPGLDDEERFDLCRRLERQLSLPGPVLALWAGESPTLDDIRRHAADPVFVR
;
A
#
# COMPACT_ATOMS: atom_id res chain seq x y z
N MET A 1 -11.31 12.54 -17.47
CA MET A 1 -12.02 13.41 -16.51
C MET A 1 -10.96 13.99 -15.60
N GLU A 2 -10.99 15.29 -15.37
CA GLU A 2 -9.99 15.92 -14.50
C GLU A 2 -10.22 15.51 -13.04
N GLN A 3 -9.15 15.52 -12.23
CA GLN A 3 -9.21 15.08 -10.83
C GLN A 3 -10.18 15.94 -10.00
N ALA A 4 -10.27 17.24 -10.29
CA ALA A 4 -11.21 18.15 -9.63
C ALA A 4 -12.68 17.75 -9.87
N ASP A 5 -13.03 17.38 -11.10
CA ASP A 5 -14.38 16.91 -11.45
C ASP A 5 -14.73 15.62 -10.71
N PHE A 6 -13.77 14.70 -10.59
CA PHE A 6 -13.97 13.45 -9.85
C PHE A 6 -14.23 13.69 -8.37
N VAL A 7 -13.41 14.53 -7.73
CA VAL A 7 -13.59 14.92 -6.33
C VAL A 7 -14.96 15.59 -6.11
N HIS A 8 -15.39 16.44 -7.06
CA HIS A 8 -16.70 17.07 -6.99
C HIS A 8 -17.84 16.03 -7.10
N LEU A 9 -17.75 15.08 -8.03
CA LEU A 9 -18.73 14.00 -8.18
C LEU A 9 -18.81 13.09 -6.95
N VAL A 10 -17.68 12.82 -6.29
CA VAL A 10 -17.62 12.07 -5.04
C VAL A 10 -18.36 12.83 -3.93
N ARG A 11 -18.08 14.12 -3.74
CA ARG A 11 -18.76 14.93 -2.71
C ARG A 11 -20.27 15.03 -2.94
N LEU A 12 -20.70 15.26 -4.18
CA LEU A 12 -22.12 15.26 -4.53
C LEU A 12 -22.78 13.90 -4.24
N SER A 13 -22.04 12.82 -4.54
CA SER A 13 -22.47 11.45 -4.27
C SER A 13 -22.61 11.18 -2.77
N GLU A 14 -21.69 11.67 -1.95
CA GLU A 14 -21.75 11.55 -0.48
C GLU A 14 -22.94 12.31 0.09
N HIS A 15 -23.16 13.57 -0.32
CA HIS A 15 -24.33 14.34 0.09
C HIS A 15 -25.64 13.65 -0.29
N ALA A 16 -25.78 13.20 -1.54
CA ALA A 16 -26.98 12.50 -2.00
C ALA A 16 -27.20 11.16 -1.28
N SER A 17 -26.13 10.44 -0.94
CA SER A 17 -26.19 9.20 -0.17
C SER A 17 -26.61 9.45 1.28
N ALA A 18 -26.13 10.54 1.89
CA ALA A 18 -26.47 10.94 3.26
C ALA A 18 -27.92 11.45 3.39
N GLU A 19 -28.41 12.22 2.41
CA GLU A 19 -29.79 12.73 2.40
C GLU A 19 -30.82 11.61 2.25
N ASN A 20 -30.62 10.71 1.27
CA ASN A 20 -31.54 9.61 1.01
C ASN A 20 -30.85 8.37 0.46
N SER A 21 -30.28 7.58 1.37
CA SER A 21 -29.56 6.34 1.04
C SER A 21 -30.36 5.38 0.16
N ARG A 22 -31.69 5.27 0.33
CA ARG A 22 -32.52 4.36 -0.48
C ARG A 22 -32.64 4.83 -1.92
N ALA A 23 -32.92 6.12 -2.13
CA ALA A 23 -32.99 6.69 -3.47
C ALA A 23 -31.62 6.64 -4.15
N TYR A 24 -30.55 6.91 -3.40
CA TYR A 24 -29.19 6.85 -3.88
C TYR A 24 -28.80 5.44 -4.35
N ARG A 25 -29.06 4.39 -3.55
CA ARG A 25 -28.83 2.99 -3.94
C ARG A 25 -29.57 2.61 -5.23
N ARG A 26 -30.81 3.09 -5.43
CA ARG A 26 -31.54 2.89 -6.70
C ARG A 26 -30.86 3.59 -7.89
N SER A 27 -30.35 4.81 -7.68
CA SER A 27 -29.57 5.53 -8.70
C SER A 27 -28.29 4.76 -9.07
N VAL A 28 -27.57 4.23 -8.07
CA VAL A 28 -26.38 3.40 -8.29
C VAL A 28 -26.75 2.12 -9.05
N ALA A 29 -27.85 1.46 -8.70
CA ALA A 29 -28.33 0.26 -9.39
C ALA A 29 -28.68 0.54 -10.86
N ALA A 30 -29.39 1.64 -11.13
CA ALA A 30 -29.73 2.06 -12.49
C ALA A 30 -28.47 2.39 -13.31
N PHE A 31 -27.47 3.02 -12.67
CA PHE A 31 -26.20 3.30 -13.33
C PHE A 31 -25.40 2.02 -13.61
N ALA A 32 -25.36 1.07 -12.66
CA ALA A 32 -24.77 -0.25 -12.88
C ALA A 32 -25.46 -0.99 -14.04
N ALA A 33 -26.80 -0.92 -14.12
CA ALA A 33 -27.58 -1.52 -15.19
C ALA A 33 -27.26 -0.92 -16.57
N LEU A 34 -26.91 0.37 -16.65
CA LEU A 34 -26.44 1.00 -17.89
C LEU A 34 -25.14 0.34 -18.41
N GLY A 35 -24.20 0.04 -17.52
CA GLY A 35 -23.00 -0.70 -17.89
C GLY A 35 -23.33 -2.09 -18.45
N TYR A 36 -24.21 -2.84 -17.76
CA TYR A 36 -24.64 -4.16 -18.24
C TYR A 36 -25.40 -4.07 -19.58
N ALA A 37 -26.24 -3.04 -19.77
CA ALA A 37 -26.95 -2.81 -21.02
C ALA A 37 -26.00 -2.56 -22.20
N TRP A 38 -24.87 -1.88 -21.97
CA TRP A 38 -23.83 -1.71 -22.98
C TRP A 38 -23.23 -3.06 -23.41
N VAL A 39 -22.79 -3.90 -22.46
CA VAL A 39 -22.20 -5.22 -22.77
C VAL A 39 -23.21 -6.15 -23.43
N LEU A 40 -24.46 -6.16 -22.96
CA LEU A 40 -25.53 -6.93 -23.60
C LEU A 40 -25.85 -6.42 -25.01
N GLY A 41 -25.86 -5.10 -25.21
CA GLY A 41 -26.03 -4.50 -26.54
C GLY A 41 -24.93 -4.90 -27.52
N CYS A 42 -23.67 -4.86 -27.06
CA CYS A 42 -22.50 -5.36 -27.79
C CYS A 42 -22.63 -6.85 -28.15
N LEU A 43 -23.07 -7.69 -27.20
CA LEU A 43 -23.29 -9.12 -27.42
C LEU A 43 -24.37 -9.38 -28.48
N VAL A 44 -25.52 -8.72 -28.36
CA VAL A 44 -26.66 -8.85 -29.29
C VAL A 44 -26.26 -8.36 -30.68
N LEU A 45 -25.55 -7.23 -30.78
CA LEU A 45 -25.04 -6.70 -32.04
C LEU A 45 -24.07 -7.67 -32.71
N GLY A 46 -23.10 -8.21 -31.95
CA GLY A 46 -22.16 -9.22 -32.46
C GLY A 46 -22.88 -10.46 -32.99
N ALA A 47 -23.84 -10.99 -32.24
CA ALA A 47 -24.64 -12.14 -32.66
C ALA A 47 -25.47 -11.85 -33.93
N ALA A 48 -26.11 -10.68 -34.01
CA ALA A 48 -26.90 -10.28 -35.17
C ALA A 48 -26.03 -10.12 -36.43
N LEU A 49 -24.84 -9.54 -36.29
CA LEU A 49 -23.88 -9.41 -37.40
C LEU A 49 -23.39 -10.78 -37.87
N VAL A 50 -23.05 -11.71 -36.97
CA VAL A 50 -22.69 -13.09 -37.33
C VAL A 50 -23.84 -13.76 -38.09
N ALA A 51 -25.07 -13.68 -37.56
CA ALA A 51 -26.26 -14.26 -38.17
C ALA A 51 -26.56 -13.69 -39.56
N TRP A 52 -26.19 -12.43 -39.83
CA TRP A 52 -26.37 -11.78 -41.12
C TRP A 52 -25.24 -12.07 -42.13
N VAL A 53 -23.99 -12.15 -41.68
CA VAL A 53 -22.81 -12.36 -42.56
C VAL A 53 -22.67 -13.82 -42.98
N VAL A 54 -22.87 -14.77 -42.06
CA VAL A 54 -22.67 -16.20 -42.33
C VAL A 54 -23.47 -16.71 -43.53
N PRO A 55 -24.79 -16.43 -43.66
CA PRO A 55 -25.57 -16.87 -44.83
C PRO A 55 -25.03 -16.33 -46.16
N GLN A 56 -24.51 -15.09 -46.18
CA GLN A 56 -23.97 -14.49 -47.41
C GLN A 56 -22.68 -15.16 -47.87
N LEU A 57 -21.81 -15.55 -46.92
CA LEU A 57 -20.59 -16.30 -47.23
C LEU A 57 -20.93 -17.73 -47.70
N LEU A 58 -21.92 -18.39 -47.08
CA LEU A 58 -22.39 -19.72 -47.50
C LEU A 58 -23.00 -19.72 -48.91
N GLN A 59 -23.60 -18.60 -49.33
CA GLN A 59 -24.09 -18.38 -50.71
C GLN A 59 -22.97 -18.03 -51.71
N GLY A 60 -21.69 -18.13 -51.32
CA GLY A 60 -20.54 -17.93 -52.19
C GLY A 60 -20.08 -16.47 -52.37
N ARG A 61 -20.62 -15.51 -51.61
CA ARG A 61 -20.25 -14.08 -51.71
C ARG A 61 -18.98 -13.75 -50.92
N TRP A 62 -17.85 -14.32 -51.31
CA TRP A 62 -16.56 -14.14 -50.66
C TRP A 62 -15.93 -12.77 -50.96
N ARG A 63 -16.42 -11.72 -50.29
CA ARG A 63 -15.80 -10.38 -50.32
C ARG A 63 -14.93 -10.20 -49.09
N LEU A 64 -13.72 -9.66 -49.25
CA LEU A 64 -12.79 -9.39 -48.14
C LEU A 64 -13.46 -8.61 -47.00
N GLY A 65 -14.30 -7.62 -47.33
CA GLY A 65 -15.07 -6.85 -46.34
C GLY A 65 -16.04 -7.69 -45.50
N LEU A 66 -16.67 -8.72 -46.07
CA LEU A 66 -17.55 -9.63 -45.32
C LEU A 66 -16.76 -10.54 -44.38
N VAL A 67 -15.56 -10.99 -44.80
CA VAL A 67 -14.67 -11.79 -43.95
C VAL A 67 -14.18 -10.97 -42.76
N LEU A 68 -13.71 -9.73 -42.99
CA LEU A 68 -13.30 -8.82 -41.92
C LEU A 68 -14.47 -8.48 -40.98
N LEU A 69 -15.67 -8.28 -41.51
CA LEU A 69 -16.87 -8.05 -40.71
C LEU A 69 -17.23 -9.27 -39.85
N LEU A 70 -17.09 -10.49 -40.37
CA LEU A 70 -17.30 -11.71 -39.58
C LEU A 70 -16.30 -11.82 -38.43
N LEU A 71 -15.01 -11.57 -38.70
CA LEU A 71 -13.95 -11.62 -37.68
C LEU A 71 -14.20 -10.59 -36.57
N THR A 72 -14.55 -9.37 -36.92
CA THR A 72 -14.89 -8.31 -35.96
C THR A 72 -16.17 -8.64 -35.17
N ALA A 73 -17.20 -9.19 -35.81
CA ALA A 73 -18.42 -9.61 -35.14
C ALA A 73 -18.20 -10.79 -34.16
N LEU A 74 -17.39 -11.78 -34.56
CA LEU A 74 -16.98 -12.89 -33.69
C LEU A 74 -16.13 -12.39 -32.51
N ALA A 75 -15.18 -11.49 -32.76
CA ALA A 75 -14.37 -10.88 -31.71
C ALA A 75 -15.25 -10.10 -30.71
N LEU A 76 -16.16 -9.25 -31.19
CA LEU A 76 -17.13 -8.51 -30.37
C LEU A 76 -18.02 -9.45 -29.55
N PHE A 77 -18.55 -10.50 -30.16
CA PHE A 77 -19.38 -11.50 -29.48
C PHE A 77 -18.58 -12.23 -28.39
N TRP A 78 -17.38 -12.71 -28.74
CA TRP A 78 -16.54 -13.47 -27.82
C TRP A 78 -16.04 -12.64 -26.64
N THR A 79 -15.59 -11.40 -26.88
CA THR A 79 -15.14 -10.51 -25.80
C THR A 79 -16.30 -10.11 -24.88
N SER A 80 -17.48 -9.81 -25.43
CA SER A 80 -18.68 -9.52 -24.64
C SER A 80 -19.14 -10.73 -23.82
N LEU A 81 -19.08 -11.94 -24.39
CA LEU A 81 -19.41 -13.18 -23.70
C LEU A 81 -18.40 -13.48 -22.58
N ARG A 82 -17.11 -13.30 -22.84
CA ARG A 82 -16.04 -13.47 -21.84
C ARG A 82 -16.15 -12.48 -20.70
N ALA A 83 -16.55 -11.22 -20.97
CA ALA A 83 -16.77 -10.20 -19.96
C ALA A 83 -17.88 -10.58 -18.95
N LEU A 84 -18.84 -11.44 -19.34
CA LEU A 84 -19.88 -11.97 -18.45
C LEU A 84 -19.39 -13.15 -17.57
N TRP A 85 -18.22 -13.71 -17.85
CA TRP A 85 -17.66 -14.90 -17.18
C TRP A 85 -16.33 -14.63 -16.49
N VAL A 86 -16.30 -13.63 -15.60
CA VAL A 86 -15.15 -13.41 -14.71
C VAL A 86 -15.23 -14.41 -13.55
N ARG A 87 -14.31 -15.39 -13.53
CA ARG A 87 -14.07 -16.23 -12.34
C ARG A 87 -13.24 -15.44 -11.34
N LEU A 88 -13.64 -15.51 -10.08
CA LEU A 88 -12.88 -15.02 -8.95
C LEU A 88 -12.29 -16.23 -8.25
N ASP A 89 -10.97 -16.24 -8.07
CA ASP A 89 -10.29 -17.33 -7.39
C ASP A 89 -10.61 -17.32 -5.89
N ALA A 90 -10.59 -18.50 -5.30
CA ALA A 90 -10.77 -18.64 -3.86
C ALA A 90 -9.61 -17.95 -3.11
N PRO A 91 -9.87 -17.33 -1.95
CA PRO A 91 -8.80 -16.75 -1.15
C PRO A 91 -7.78 -17.81 -0.73
N GLY A 92 -6.51 -17.45 -0.75
CA GLY A 92 -5.43 -18.28 -0.24
C GLY A 92 -5.41 -18.35 1.28
N GLY A 93 -4.64 -19.31 1.82
CA GLY A 93 -4.46 -19.49 3.26
C GLY A 93 -4.63 -20.94 3.70
N ALA A 94 -4.44 -21.19 4.99
CA ALA A 94 -4.71 -22.50 5.59
C ALA A 94 -6.15 -22.58 6.07
N GLU A 95 -6.92 -23.54 5.57
CA GLU A 95 -8.29 -23.76 6.03
C GLU A 95 -8.33 -24.20 7.49
N ILE A 96 -9.28 -23.64 8.24
CA ILE A 96 -9.58 -23.98 9.64
C ILE A 96 -11.02 -24.49 9.71
N THR A 97 -11.23 -25.58 10.43
CA THR A 97 -12.55 -26.19 10.65
C THR A 97 -13.06 -25.96 12.08
N ALA A 98 -14.33 -26.27 12.31
CA ALA A 98 -14.93 -26.22 13.65
C ALA A 98 -14.30 -27.22 14.64
N VAL A 99 -13.64 -28.26 14.14
CA VAL A 99 -12.88 -29.21 14.97
C VAL A 99 -11.60 -28.55 15.47
N ASP A 100 -10.90 -27.82 14.61
CA ASP A 100 -9.65 -27.15 14.95
C ASP A 100 -9.87 -25.96 15.89
N ALA A 101 -10.93 -25.17 15.67
CA ALA A 101 -11.18 -23.90 16.37
C ALA A 101 -12.64 -23.77 16.86
N PRO A 102 -13.13 -24.63 17.77
CA PRO A 102 -14.54 -24.65 18.17
C PRO A 102 -15.00 -23.31 18.75
N ALA A 103 -14.17 -22.67 19.57
CA ALA A 103 -14.50 -21.38 20.18
C ALA A 103 -14.69 -20.24 19.16
N LEU A 104 -13.91 -20.25 18.07
CA LEU A 104 -14.06 -19.32 16.96
C LEU A 104 -15.40 -19.54 16.24
N PHE A 105 -15.69 -20.79 15.86
CA PHE A 105 -16.91 -21.12 15.12
C PHE A 105 -18.17 -20.85 15.95
N ASP A 106 -18.15 -21.10 17.26
CA ASP A 106 -19.23 -20.71 18.17
C ASP A 106 -19.42 -19.19 18.22
N ALA A 107 -18.32 -18.42 18.22
CA ALA A 107 -18.40 -16.96 18.20
C ALA A 107 -18.97 -16.44 16.87
N LEU A 108 -18.53 -17.01 15.74
CA LEU A 108 -19.06 -16.70 14.41
C LEU A 108 -20.56 -17.02 14.32
N GLU A 109 -20.99 -18.15 14.85
CA GLU A 109 -22.41 -18.53 14.86
C GLU A 109 -23.26 -17.59 15.74
N ARG A 110 -22.74 -17.16 16.90
CA ARG A 110 -23.39 -16.13 17.72
C ARG A 110 -23.50 -14.79 17.00
N ILE A 111 -22.44 -14.34 16.34
CA ILE A 111 -22.43 -13.11 15.53
C ILE A 111 -23.46 -13.22 14.41
N ARG A 112 -23.44 -14.33 13.65
CA ARG A 112 -24.40 -14.62 12.57
C ARG A 112 -25.84 -14.49 13.04
N ARG A 113 -26.19 -15.14 14.15
CA ARG A 113 -27.57 -15.13 14.70
C ARG A 113 -28.02 -13.73 15.09
N LYS A 114 -27.15 -12.96 15.73
CA LYS A 114 -27.47 -11.59 16.17
C LYS A 114 -27.61 -10.63 14.98
N ILE A 115 -26.78 -10.77 13.95
CA ILE A 115 -26.81 -9.93 12.74
C ILE A 115 -27.88 -10.41 11.74
N LYS A 116 -28.34 -11.66 11.87
CA LYS A 116 -29.24 -12.35 10.93
C LYS A 116 -28.64 -12.44 9.53
N GLY A 117 -27.33 -12.70 9.45
CA GLY A 117 -26.59 -12.80 8.19
C GLY A 117 -26.51 -14.24 7.62
N PRO A 118 -26.02 -14.39 6.38
CA PRO A 118 -25.86 -15.70 5.74
C PRO A 118 -24.72 -16.50 6.38
N PRO A 119 -24.71 -17.85 6.30
CA PRO A 119 -23.66 -18.67 6.91
C PRO A 119 -22.29 -18.42 6.27
N ILE A 120 -21.22 -18.49 7.08
CA ILE A 120 -19.85 -18.59 6.59
C ILE A 120 -19.60 -20.06 6.24
N HIS A 121 -19.08 -20.31 5.04
CA HIS A 121 -18.92 -21.66 4.51
C HIS A 121 -17.50 -22.18 4.69
N ARG A 122 -16.50 -21.30 4.59
CA ARG A 122 -15.09 -21.63 4.71
C ARG A 122 -14.37 -20.55 5.51
N VAL A 123 -13.46 -20.96 6.38
CA VAL A 123 -12.63 -20.07 7.20
C VAL A 123 -11.16 -20.38 6.90
N TYR A 124 -10.39 -19.35 6.59
CA TYR A 124 -8.96 -19.45 6.27
C TYR A 124 -8.14 -18.58 7.22
N LEU A 125 -6.93 -19.04 7.51
CA LEU A 125 -5.90 -18.30 8.21
C LEU A 125 -4.81 -17.88 7.22
N ASN A 126 -4.37 -16.63 7.27
CA ASN A 126 -3.23 -16.14 6.48
C ASN A 126 -2.27 -15.29 7.33
N ASP A 127 -1.26 -14.74 6.68
CA ASP A 127 -0.17 -13.95 7.28
C ASP A 127 -0.41 -12.44 7.28
N GLU A 128 -1.55 -11.99 6.74
CA GLU A 128 -1.89 -10.58 6.67
C GLU A 128 -2.29 -10.02 8.04
N PHE A 129 -2.10 -8.72 8.26
CA PHE A 129 -2.62 -8.02 9.44
C PHE A 129 -4.04 -7.49 9.17
N ASN A 130 -4.95 -8.39 8.79
CA ASN A 130 -6.31 -8.04 8.39
C ASN A 130 -7.30 -9.18 8.67
N ALA A 131 -8.60 -8.91 8.61
CA ALA A 131 -9.65 -9.91 8.46
C ALA A 131 -10.60 -9.45 7.35
N SER A 132 -11.12 -10.38 6.55
CA SER A 132 -12.06 -10.03 5.48
C SER A 132 -13.06 -11.13 5.23
N ILE A 133 -14.25 -10.75 4.78
CA ILE A 133 -15.25 -11.71 4.28
C ILE A 133 -15.53 -11.47 2.79
N GLN A 134 -15.34 -12.51 1.99
CA GLN A 134 -15.53 -12.48 0.54
C GLN A 134 -16.71 -13.37 0.12
N GLN A 135 -17.57 -12.85 -0.75
CA GLN A 135 -18.69 -13.60 -1.34
C GLN A 135 -18.38 -14.00 -2.78
N LEU A 136 -18.07 -15.29 -3.00
CA LEU A 136 -17.78 -15.83 -4.33
C LEU A 136 -19.02 -16.50 -4.94
N PRO A 137 -19.42 -16.17 -6.17
CA PRO A 137 -20.56 -16.82 -6.83
C PRO A 137 -20.27 -18.29 -7.14
N ARG A 138 -21.25 -19.19 -6.94
CA ARG A 138 -21.12 -20.61 -7.28
C ARG A 138 -21.13 -20.88 -8.80
N TYR A 139 -22.06 -20.26 -9.51
CA TYR A 139 -22.23 -20.43 -10.96
C TYR A 139 -22.48 -19.07 -11.65
N GLY A 140 -21.57 -18.11 -11.45
CA GLY A 140 -21.71 -16.75 -12.01
C GLY A 140 -22.93 -16.02 -11.45
N LEU A 141 -23.85 -15.58 -12.32
CA LEU A 141 -25.09 -14.91 -11.90
C LEU A 141 -26.12 -15.86 -11.26
N LEU A 142 -25.90 -17.17 -11.32
CA LEU A 142 -26.83 -18.21 -10.83
C LEU A 142 -26.22 -19.00 -9.65
N GLY A 143 -27.08 -19.55 -8.78
CA GLY A 143 -26.67 -20.54 -7.76
C GLY A 143 -26.19 -20.01 -6.40
N GLY A 144 -26.34 -18.72 -6.12
CA GLY A 144 -25.96 -18.13 -4.83
C GLY A 144 -24.46 -17.92 -4.64
N ALA A 145 -24.05 -17.51 -3.45
CA ALA A 145 -22.66 -17.21 -3.11
C ALA A 145 -22.14 -18.09 -1.97
N VAL A 146 -20.87 -18.45 -2.05
CA VAL A 146 -20.10 -19.05 -0.97
C VAL A 146 -19.36 -17.93 -0.24
N ASN A 147 -19.57 -17.87 1.08
CA ASN A 147 -18.95 -16.86 1.94
C ASN A 147 -17.67 -17.43 2.55
N TYR A 148 -16.55 -16.78 2.26
CA TYR A 148 -15.21 -17.10 2.74
C TYR A 148 -14.81 -16.06 3.78
N LEU A 149 -14.39 -16.50 4.97
CA LEU A 149 -13.78 -15.64 5.97
C LEU A 149 -12.27 -15.89 5.97
N THR A 150 -11.47 -14.85 5.77
CA THR A 150 -10.01 -14.91 5.92
C THR A 150 -9.62 -14.13 7.16
N ILE A 151 -8.83 -14.75 8.03
CA ILE A 151 -8.34 -14.16 9.28
C ILE A 151 -6.83 -14.12 9.25
N GLY A 152 -6.27 -12.95 9.50
CA GLY A 152 -4.85 -12.75 9.73
C GLY A 152 -4.40 -13.32 11.06
N LEU A 153 -3.46 -14.25 11.05
CA LEU A 153 -2.84 -14.76 12.26
C LEU A 153 -2.17 -13.63 13.09
N PRO A 154 -1.46 -12.65 12.50
CA PRO A 154 -0.99 -11.47 13.21
C PRO A 154 -2.11 -10.65 13.90
N LEU A 155 -3.30 -10.54 13.28
CA LEU A 155 -4.42 -9.80 13.85
C LEU A 155 -4.96 -10.49 15.11
N LEU A 156 -5.09 -11.82 15.10
CA LEU A 156 -5.43 -12.62 16.28
C LEU A 156 -4.41 -12.45 17.43
N MET A 157 -3.14 -12.21 17.13
CA MET A 157 -2.13 -11.97 18.17
C MET A 157 -2.19 -10.57 18.77
N ALA A 158 -2.71 -9.60 18.02
CA ALA A 158 -2.70 -8.19 18.36
C ALA A 158 -3.89 -7.77 19.22
N LEU A 159 -5.07 -8.32 18.94
CA LEU A 159 -6.32 -7.91 19.57
C LEU A 159 -6.78 -8.95 20.58
N ASP A 160 -7.25 -8.48 21.74
CA ASP A 160 -7.95 -9.31 22.68
C ASP A 160 -9.30 -9.78 22.11
N ARG A 161 -9.91 -10.75 22.79
CA ARG A 161 -11.12 -11.42 22.29
C ARG A 161 -12.27 -10.45 22.01
N PRO A 162 -12.67 -9.50 22.89
CA PRO A 162 -13.73 -8.56 22.58
C PRO A 162 -13.45 -7.70 21.34
N ARG A 163 -12.24 -7.15 21.20
CA ARG A 163 -11.87 -6.32 20.04
C ARG A 163 -11.81 -7.13 18.76
N PHE A 164 -11.22 -8.32 18.80
CA PHE A 164 -11.20 -9.21 17.64
C PHE A 164 -12.62 -9.60 17.20
N LEU A 165 -13.53 -9.89 18.13
CA LEU A 165 -14.93 -10.15 17.81
C LEU A 165 -15.66 -8.91 17.26
N ALA A 166 -15.26 -7.69 17.65
CA ALA A 166 -15.77 -6.46 17.06
C ALA A 166 -15.36 -6.33 15.60
N VAL A 167 -14.11 -6.68 15.26
CA VAL A 167 -13.65 -6.76 13.85
C VAL A 167 -14.50 -7.78 13.08
N LEU A 168 -14.67 -8.99 13.61
CA LEU A 168 -15.50 -10.00 12.92
C LEU A 168 -16.96 -9.56 12.77
N ALA A 169 -17.50 -8.83 13.74
CA ALA A 169 -18.85 -8.27 13.66
C ALA A 169 -18.96 -7.16 12.61
N HIS A 170 -17.92 -6.34 12.45
CA HIS A 170 -17.80 -5.36 11.36
C HIS A 170 -17.79 -6.08 10.01
N GLU A 171 -16.91 -7.07 9.82
CA GLU A 171 -16.85 -7.84 8.57
C GLU A 171 -18.17 -8.52 8.23
N TYR A 172 -18.88 -9.04 9.23
CA TYR A 172 -20.21 -9.61 9.03
C TYR A 172 -21.28 -8.57 8.73
N GLY A 173 -21.10 -7.33 9.19
CA GLY A 173 -21.96 -6.19 8.88
C GLY A 173 -22.12 -6.00 7.38
N HIS A 174 -21.05 -6.22 6.62
CA HIS A 174 -21.05 -6.20 5.15
C HIS A 174 -21.94 -7.27 4.51
N LEU A 175 -22.23 -8.38 5.20
CA LEU A 175 -23.06 -9.47 4.68
C LEU A 175 -24.57 -9.32 4.95
N ARG A 176 -25.00 -8.24 5.60
CA ARG A 176 -26.36 -8.13 6.13
C ARG A 176 -27.43 -7.94 5.02
N GLY A 177 -28.39 -8.86 4.96
CA GLY A 177 -29.65 -8.73 4.20
C GLY A 177 -29.49 -8.48 2.69
N ASP A 178 -30.50 -7.85 2.08
CA ASP A 178 -30.45 -7.42 0.67
C ASP A 178 -29.36 -6.37 0.40
N HIS A 179 -28.96 -5.64 1.45
CA HIS A 179 -27.95 -4.59 1.38
C HIS A 179 -26.55 -5.16 1.09
N GLY A 180 -26.14 -6.23 1.79
CA GLY A 180 -24.86 -6.89 1.55
C GLY A 180 -24.78 -7.54 0.17
N ARG A 181 -25.87 -8.15 -0.31
CA ARG A 181 -25.93 -8.72 -1.67
C ARG A 181 -25.80 -7.64 -2.75
N PHE A 182 -26.41 -6.48 -2.52
CA PHE A 182 -26.31 -5.32 -3.40
C PHE A 182 -24.90 -4.73 -3.39
N ALA A 183 -24.32 -4.46 -2.22
CA ALA A 183 -22.97 -3.93 -2.08
C ALA A 183 -21.93 -4.87 -2.71
N ALA A 184 -22.01 -6.17 -2.43
CA ALA A 184 -21.14 -7.18 -3.03
C ALA A 184 -21.33 -7.27 -4.56
N TRP A 185 -22.56 -7.13 -5.07
CA TRP A 185 -22.80 -7.04 -6.52
C TRP A 185 -22.14 -5.81 -7.12
N ILE A 186 -22.35 -4.63 -6.54
CA ILE A 186 -21.74 -3.37 -6.99
C ILE A 186 -20.21 -3.45 -6.97
N TYR A 187 -19.62 -4.00 -5.90
CA TYR A 187 -18.17 -4.20 -5.79
C TYR A 187 -17.65 -5.10 -6.92
N ARG A 188 -18.29 -6.25 -7.17
CA ARG A 188 -17.94 -7.14 -8.29
C ARG A 188 -18.11 -6.47 -9.64
N THR A 189 -19.19 -5.71 -9.82
CA THR A 189 -19.45 -4.94 -11.04
C THR A 189 -18.33 -3.92 -11.26
N ARG A 190 -17.90 -3.18 -10.21
CA ARG A 190 -16.76 -2.27 -10.27
C ARG A 190 -15.47 -3.00 -10.67
N LEU A 191 -15.16 -4.14 -10.04
CA LEU A 191 -13.96 -4.93 -10.37
C LEU A 191 -13.98 -5.47 -11.81
N ALA A 192 -15.14 -5.95 -12.28
CA ALA A 192 -15.32 -6.40 -13.65
C ALA A 192 -15.11 -5.25 -14.65
N TRP A 193 -15.67 -4.06 -14.37
CA TRP A 193 -15.44 -2.88 -15.22
C TRP A 193 -14.00 -2.39 -15.19
N MET A 194 -13.30 -2.46 -14.05
CA MET A 194 -11.87 -2.14 -13.96
C MET A 194 -11.05 -3.07 -14.86
N ARG A 195 -11.26 -4.39 -14.75
CA ARG A 195 -10.58 -5.38 -15.60
C ARG A 195 -10.91 -5.21 -17.06
N LEU A 196 -12.17 -4.94 -17.39
CA LEU A 196 -12.58 -4.68 -18.78
C LEU A 196 -11.91 -3.40 -19.31
N HIS A 197 -11.88 -2.34 -18.51
CA HIS A 197 -11.26 -1.08 -18.89
C HIS A 197 -9.74 -1.24 -19.10
N GLN A 198 -9.06 -1.99 -18.24
CA GLN A 198 -7.63 -2.32 -18.37
C GLN A 198 -7.37 -3.18 -19.63
N GLY A 199 -8.11 -4.28 -19.81
CA GLY A 199 -7.92 -5.19 -20.95
C GLY A 199 -8.26 -4.60 -22.32
N LEU A 200 -8.98 -3.47 -22.38
CA LEU A 200 -9.30 -2.75 -23.62
C LEU A 200 -8.23 -1.73 -24.02
N ARG A 201 -7.20 -1.45 -23.21
CA ARG A 201 -6.20 -0.40 -23.48
C ARG A 201 -5.30 -0.71 -24.68
N ASP A 202 -5.07 -1.99 -24.97
CA ASP A 202 -4.14 -2.44 -26.01
C ASP A 202 -4.84 -2.79 -27.35
N ASP A 203 -6.17 -2.70 -27.39
CA ASP A 203 -6.96 -3.12 -28.54
C ASP A 203 -7.35 -1.93 -29.44
N THR A 204 -6.97 -1.98 -30.73
CA THR A 204 -7.08 -0.85 -31.67
C THR A 204 -8.28 -0.95 -32.61
N GLY A 205 -9.14 -1.97 -32.45
CA GLY A 205 -10.31 -2.16 -33.30
C GLY A 205 -11.37 -1.04 -33.14
N PRO A 206 -12.20 -0.77 -34.17
CA PRO A 206 -13.24 0.27 -34.11
C PRO A 206 -14.27 0.05 -32.99
N VAL A 207 -14.55 -1.22 -32.67
CA VAL A 207 -15.39 -1.63 -31.53
C VAL A 207 -14.72 -1.30 -30.19
N ALA A 208 -13.40 -1.52 -30.09
CA ALA A 208 -12.63 -1.19 -28.90
C ALA A 208 -12.63 0.32 -28.68
N LEU A 209 -12.48 1.14 -29.73
CA LEU A 209 -12.57 2.60 -29.64
C LEU A 209 -13.92 3.09 -29.10
N ALA A 210 -15.04 2.54 -29.61
CA ALA A 210 -16.37 2.89 -29.12
C ALA A 210 -16.55 2.49 -27.64
N THR A 211 -16.09 1.29 -27.27
CA THR A 211 -16.15 0.80 -25.89
C THR A 211 -15.25 1.61 -24.96
N GLN A 212 -14.05 1.98 -25.40
CA GLN A 212 -13.15 2.88 -24.67
C GLN A 212 -13.78 4.25 -24.45
N ALA A 213 -14.43 4.83 -25.46
CA ALA A 213 -15.12 6.13 -25.33
C ALA A 213 -16.23 6.05 -24.28
N PHE A 214 -17.06 5.00 -24.33
CA PHE A 214 -18.08 4.76 -23.31
C PHE A 214 -17.45 4.57 -21.92
N MET A 215 -16.42 3.73 -21.78
CA MET A 215 -15.74 3.48 -20.50
C MET A 215 -15.10 4.74 -19.92
N ARG A 216 -14.45 5.59 -20.73
CA ARG A 216 -13.86 6.88 -20.30
C ARG A 216 -14.91 7.83 -19.72
N TRP A 217 -16.16 7.75 -20.19
CA TRP A 217 -17.28 8.53 -19.66
C TRP A 217 -17.95 7.84 -18.45
N TYR A 218 -18.23 6.54 -18.57
CA TYR A 218 -19.01 5.75 -17.62
C TYR A 218 -18.23 5.43 -16.35
N PHE A 219 -17.02 4.89 -16.48
CA PHE A 219 -16.26 4.33 -15.38
C PHE A 219 -15.97 5.35 -14.27
N PRO A 220 -15.47 6.58 -14.56
CA PRO A 220 -15.20 7.55 -13.49
C PRO A 220 -16.46 7.99 -12.73
N ARG A 221 -17.61 8.06 -13.41
CA ARG A 221 -18.91 8.39 -12.78
C ARG A 221 -19.44 7.23 -11.94
N PHE A 222 -19.30 6.00 -12.42
CA PHE A 222 -19.66 4.81 -11.67
C PHE A 222 -18.77 4.63 -10.45
N ALA A 223 -17.46 4.85 -10.59
CA ALA A 223 -16.50 4.83 -9.48
C ALA A 223 -16.89 5.84 -8.40
N ALA A 224 -17.13 7.11 -8.76
CA ALA A 224 -17.55 8.14 -7.80
C ALA A 224 -18.86 7.79 -7.08
N LYS A 225 -19.83 7.24 -7.81
CA LYS A 225 -21.13 6.84 -7.23
C LYS A 225 -21.01 5.65 -6.27
N THR A 226 -20.24 4.65 -6.65
CA THR A 226 -20.07 3.43 -5.84
C THR A 226 -19.15 3.66 -4.64
N PHE A 227 -18.29 4.68 -4.71
CA PHE A 227 -17.42 5.09 -3.62
C PHE A 227 -18.19 5.64 -2.41
N ALA A 228 -19.15 6.56 -2.63
CA ALA A 228 -19.98 7.08 -1.55
C ALA A 228 -20.86 5.99 -0.91
N LEU A 229 -21.24 4.97 -1.68
CA LEU A 229 -21.95 3.81 -1.16
C LEU A 229 -21.06 2.96 -0.26
N ALA A 230 -19.81 2.68 -0.67
CA ALA A 230 -18.85 1.90 0.12
C ALA A 230 -18.58 2.55 1.49
N ARG A 231 -18.38 3.87 1.53
CA ARG A 231 -18.17 4.60 2.81
C ARG A 231 -19.37 4.49 3.77
N GLN A 232 -20.60 4.52 3.24
CA GLN A 232 -21.79 4.34 4.06
C GLN A 232 -21.93 2.91 4.58
N ASP A 233 -21.57 1.91 3.78
CA ASP A 233 -21.58 0.51 4.20
C ASP A 233 -20.54 0.27 5.32
N GLU A 234 -19.38 0.93 5.28
CA GLU A 234 -18.36 0.93 6.36
C GLU A 234 -18.91 1.51 7.68
N TYR A 235 -19.54 2.69 7.65
CA TYR A 235 -20.16 3.26 8.85
C TYR A 235 -21.29 2.39 9.41
N GLU A 236 -22.07 1.74 8.53
CA GLU A 236 -23.10 0.80 8.98
C GLU A 236 -22.48 -0.44 9.65
N ALA A 237 -21.41 -0.98 9.09
CA ALA A 237 -20.66 -2.11 9.64
C ALA A 237 -20.03 -1.76 11.00
N ASP A 238 -19.41 -0.59 11.15
CA ASP A 238 -18.90 -0.08 12.42
C ASP A 238 -20.01 0.03 13.46
N ARG A 239 -21.15 0.61 13.09
CA ARG A 239 -22.30 0.73 13.98
C ARG A 239 -22.86 -0.65 14.39
N ILE A 240 -22.80 -1.65 13.52
CA ILE A 240 -23.17 -3.03 13.86
C ILE A 240 -22.21 -3.61 14.89
N ALA A 241 -20.90 -3.47 14.68
CA ALA A 241 -19.89 -3.88 15.65
C ALA A 241 -20.09 -3.19 17.01
N GLY A 242 -20.29 -1.87 17.00
CA GLY A 242 -20.56 -1.06 18.19
C GLY A 242 -21.83 -1.45 18.92
N LYS A 243 -22.91 -1.82 18.22
CA LYS A 243 -24.14 -2.35 18.83
C LYS A 243 -23.95 -3.73 19.45
N LEU A 244 -23.06 -4.55 18.89
CA LEU A 244 -22.90 -5.95 19.27
C LEU A 244 -21.92 -6.14 20.44
N LEU A 245 -20.81 -5.39 20.42
CA LEU A 245 -19.70 -5.50 21.36
C LEU A 245 -19.51 -4.25 22.23
N GLY A 246 -20.14 -3.12 21.88
CA GLY A 246 -19.94 -1.82 22.52
C GLY A 246 -19.18 -0.85 21.61
N ARG A 247 -19.58 0.43 21.63
CA ARG A 247 -18.99 1.50 20.81
C ARG A 247 -17.52 1.71 21.15
N ASP A 248 -17.20 1.76 22.44
CA ASP A 248 -15.81 1.92 22.92
C ASP A 248 -14.93 0.73 22.50
N VAL A 249 -15.46 -0.50 22.51
CA VAL A 249 -14.72 -1.69 22.07
C VAL A 249 -14.43 -1.64 20.58
N ALA A 250 -15.40 -1.22 19.76
CA ALA A 250 -15.23 -1.07 18.32
C ALA A 250 -14.22 0.04 17.98
N ALA A 251 -14.36 1.23 18.58
CA ALA A 251 -13.44 2.35 18.39
C ALA A 251 -12.02 2.02 18.86
N ALA A 252 -11.88 1.31 19.99
CA ALA A 252 -10.61 0.82 20.48
C ALA A 252 -9.97 -0.20 19.51
N ALA A 253 -10.76 -1.11 18.92
CA ALA A 253 -10.26 -2.06 17.94
C ALA A 253 -9.71 -1.34 16.69
N LEU A 254 -10.43 -0.35 16.15
CA LEU A 254 -9.98 0.46 15.02
C LEU A 254 -8.65 1.17 15.32
N THR A 255 -8.58 1.82 16.48
CA THR A 255 -7.38 2.53 16.93
C THR A 255 -6.19 1.59 17.12
N GLU A 256 -6.41 0.44 17.76
CA GLU A 256 -5.37 -0.53 18.05
C GLU A 256 -4.83 -1.21 16.79
N ILE A 257 -5.68 -1.44 15.77
CA ILE A 257 -5.27 -1.91 14.45
C ILE A 257 -4.32 -0.92 13.78
N GLU A 258 -4.66 0.37 13.72
CA GLU A 258 -3.80 1.37 13.09
C GLU A 258 -2.44 1.49 13.78
N VAL A 259 -2.42 1.57 15.12
CA VAL A 259 -1.17 1.71 15.88
C VAL A 259 -0.31 0.45 15.79
N ARG A 260 -0.90 -0.73 15.97
CA ARG A 260 -0.14 -2.00 15.90
C ARG A 260 0.27 -2.34 14.48
N GLY A 261 -0.53 -1.98 13.49
CA GLY A 261 -0.19 -2.09 12.08
C GLY A 261 1.02 -1.23 11.74
N ALA A 262 1.01 0.04 12.15
CA ALA A 262 2.18 0.93 12.01
C ALA A 262 3.42 0.32 12.69
N TRP A 263 3.29 -0.15 13.94
CA TRP A 263 4.39 -0.76 14.68
C TRP A 263 4.95 -2.03 14.00
N LEU A 264 4.06 -2.88 13.47
CA LEU A 264 4.47 -4.08 12.74
C LEU A 264 5.31 -3.71 11.51
N GLN A 265 4.88 -2.71 10.76
CA GLN A 265 5.56 -2.26 9.55
C GLN A 265 6.88 -1.56 9.81
N THR A 266 6.95 -0.69 10.82
CA THR A 266 8.11 0.18 11.05
C THR A 266 9.15 -0.43 12.00
N GLU A 267 8.73 -1.12 13.07
CA GLU A 267 9.65 -1.63 14.08
C GLU A 267 9.84 -3.15 14.01
N PHE A 268 8.75 -3.91 13.91
CA PHE A 268 8.83 -5.37 14.04
C PHE A 268 9.62 -5.98 12.89
N TRP A 269 9.27 -5.67 11.64
CA TRP A 269 9.91 -6.27 10.48
C TRP A 269 11.38 -5.86 10.36
N ALA A 270 11.71 -4.59 10.57
CA ALA A 270 13.09 -4.12 10.60
C ALA A 270 13.94 -4.92 11.60
N ARG A 271 13.42 -5.13 12.81
CA ARG A 271 14.09 -5.94 13.84
C ARG A 271 14.11 -7.44 13.52
N HIS A 272 13.10 -7.95 12.84
CA HIS A 272 13.05 -9.35 12.46
C HIS A 272 14.16 -9.65 11.43
N TRP A 273 14.25 -8.83 10.40
CA TRP A 273 15.24 -8.94 9.33
C TRP A 273 16.67 -8.70 9.81
N SER A 274 16.88 -7.81 10.79
CA SER A 274 18.22 -7.58 11.36
C SER A 274 18.84 -8.83 12.01
N LYS A 275 18.03 -9.83 12.41
CA LYS A 275 18.53 -11.12 12.90
C LYS A 275 19.33 -11.90 11.86
N ALA A 276 19.12 -11.62 10.58
CA ALA A 276 19.93 -12.20 9.52
C ALA A 276 21.40 -11.81 9.67
N ALA A 277 21.78 -10.79 10.45
CA ALA A 277 23.19 -10.51 10.73
C ALA A 277 23.89 -11.70 11.43
N ASP A 278 23.19 -12.40 12.32
CA ASP A 278 23.74 -13.50 13.14
C ASP A 278 23.24 -14.89 12.73
N ARG A 279 22.24 -14.95 11.84
CA ARG A 279 21.55 -16.19 11.48
C ARG A 279 21.61 -16.38 9.96
N PRO A 280 22.41 -17.35 9.46
CA PRO A 280 22.49 -17.60 8.02
C PRO A 280 21.22 -18.23 7.44
N LEU A 281 20.41 -18.87 8.28
CA LEU A 281 19.14 -19.48 7.91
C LEU A 281 17.96 -18.66 8.43
N PRO A 282 16.83 -18.60 7.69
CA PRO A 282 15.65 -17.86 8.10
C PRO A 282 15.08 -18.37 9.42
N VAL A 283 14.62 -17.43 10.24
CA VAL A 283 13.96 -17.71 11.52
C VAL A 283 12.51 -17.28 11.44
N GLY A 284 11.58 -18.07 11.96
CA GLY A 284 10.16 -17.76 11.91
C GLY A 284 9.78 -16.47 12.69
N PRO A 285 8.93 -15.59 12.13
CA PRO A 285 8.55 -14.33 12.78
C PRO A 285 7.50 -14.49 13.88
N TYR A 286 6.54 -15.41 13.73
CA TYR A 286 5.26 -15.43 14.46
C TYR A 286 5.41 -15.72 15.94
N GLY A 287 6.31 -16.63 16.34
CA GLY A 287 6.59 -16.87 17.75
C GLY A 287 7.12 -15.62 18.47
N SER A 288 7.94 -14.82 17.80
CA SER A 288 8.45 -13.55 18.34
C SER A 288 7.46 -12.40 18.21
N MET A 289 6.64 -12.40 17.14
CA MET A 289 5.57 -11.45 16.90
C MET A 289 4.54 -11.52 18.02
N ARG A 290 4.05 -12.72 18.36
CA ARG A 290 3.09 -12.94 19.45
C ARG A 290 3.56 -12.31 20.76
N ARG A 291 4.82 -12.55 21.14
CA ARG A 291 5.37 -12.03 22.40
C ARG A 291 5.48 -10.51 22.43
N ARG A 292 5.63 -9.87 21.28
CA ARG A 292 5.77 -8.42 21.19
C ARG A 292 4.42 -7.73 21.04
N LEU A 293 3.52 -8.29 20.23
CA LEU A 293 2.14 -7.83 20.16
C LEU A 293 1.42 -7.98 21.50
N ALA A 294 1.79 -8.94 22.34
CA ALA A 294 1.27 -8.98 23.72
C ALA A 294 1.72 -7.80 24.61
N ARG A 295 2.68 -6.98 24.18
CA ARG A 295 3.17 -5.80 24.92
C ARG A 295 2.51 -4.53 24.38
N MET A 296 2.35 -3.56 25.26
CA MET A 296 1.91 -2.21 24.90
C MET A 296 3.00 -1.56 24.04
N PRO A 297 2.64 -0.91 22.91
CA PRO A 297 3.57 -0.03 22.21
C PRO A 297 4.06 1.09 23.14
N ASP A 298 5.23 1.63 22.82
CA ASP A 298 5.73 2.82 23.52
C ASP A 298 4.72 3.98 23.42
N ALA A 299 4.54 4.75 24.49
CA ALA A 299 3.51 5.78 24.54
C ALA A 299 3.76 6.90 23.52
N ALA A 300 5.02 7.28 23.28
CA ALA A 300 5.36 8.28 22.27
C ALA A 300 5.01 7.76 20.87
N PHE A 301 5.47 6.55 20.56
CA PHE A 301 5.16 5.87 19.30
C PHE A 301 3.65 5.78 19.06
N ALA A 302 2.89 5.34 20.07
CA ALA A 302 1.45 5.14 19.93
C ALA A 302 0.70 6.45 19.66
N ASN A 303 1.08 7.54 20.35
CA ASN A 303 0.49 8.85 20.14
C ASN A 303 0.80 9.39 18.74
N ASP A 304 2.03 9.24 18.26
CA ASP A 304 2.42 9.64 16.91
C ASP A 304 1.68 8.83 15.85
N ALA A 305 1.64 7.49 15.99
CA ALA A 305 0.92 6.61 15.08
C ALA A 305 -0.58 6.93 15.02
N LEU A 306 -1.24 7.16 16.17
CA LEU A 306 -2.64 7.58 16.21
C LEU A 306 -2.83 8.94 15.54
N ARG A 307 -1.96 9.92 15.83
CA ARG A 307 -2.05 11.24 15.18
C ARG A 307 -1.93 11.14 13.67
N GLN A 308 -0.97 10.36 13.16
CA GLN A 308 -0.80 10.15 11.73
C GLN A 308 -2.04 9.47 11.11
N ALA A 309 -2.60 8.48 11.80
CA ALA A 309 -3.82 7.80 11.36
C ALA A 309 -5.04 8.75 11.31
N LEU A 310 -5.22 9.62 12.31
CA LEU A 310 -6.31 10.61 12.34
C LEU A 310 -6.16 11.73 11.32
N ARG A 311 -4.93 12.06 10.92
CA ARG A 311 -4.63 13.05 9.87
C ARG A 311 -4.79 12.48 8.46
N ARG A 312 -4.80 11.16 8.29
CA ARG A 312 -4.96 10.52 6.99
C ARG A 312 -6.35 10.83 6.44
N ILE A 313 -6.39 11.69 5.43
CA ILE A 313 -7.62 11.95 4.67
C ILE A 313 -7.78 10.79 3.69
N SER A 314 -8.93 10.11 3.73
CA SER A 314 -9.22 9.04 2.77
C SER A 314 -9.16 9.60 1.35
N SER A 315 -8.25 9.05 0.55
CA SER A 315 -8.17 9.40 -0.87
C SER A 315 -9.46 9.00 -1.56
N VAL A 316 -9.71 9.60 -2.73
CA VAL A 316 -10.87 9.28 -3.57
C VAL A 316 -10.80 7.87 -4.19
N ASP A 317 -9.69 7.16 -3.99
CA ASP A 317 -9.48 5.78 -4.41
C ASP A 317 -9.58 4.79 -3.23
N ASP A 318 -9.49 5.28 -1.99
CA ASP A 318 -9.62 4.49 -0.76
C ASP A 318 -11.09 4.29 -0.40
N THR A 319 -11.58 3.06 -0.58
CA THR A 319 -12.96 2.69 -0.28
C THR A 319 -13.29 2.72 1.22
N HIS A 320 -12.29 2.79 2.09
CA HIS A 320 -12.48 2.91 3.53
C HIS A 320 -12.42 4.38 3.98
N PRO A 321 -13.41 4.86 4.77
CA PRO A 321 -13.31 6.15 5.43
C PRO A 321 -12.13 6.18 6.42
N GLY A 322 -11.65 7.39 6.71
CA GLY A 322 -10.49 7.59 7.57
C GLY A 322 -10.81 7.19 9.00
N LEU A 323 -9.77 6.85 9.78
CA LEU A 323 -9.94 6.44 11.18
C LEU A 323 -10.79 7.45 11.98
N ARG A 324 -10.55 8.74 11.74
CA ARG A 324 -11.29 9.83 12.39
C ARG A 324 -12.79 9.74 12.14
N ASP A 325 -13.20 9.67 10.88
CA ASP A 325 -14.62 9.68 10.50
C ASP A 325 -15.34 8.44 11.05
N ARG A 326 -14.66 7.29 11.06
CA ARG A 326 -15.19 6.03 11.60
C ARG A 326 -15.39 6.08 13.12
N ILE A 327 -14.44 6.65 13.85
CA ILE A 327 -14.55 6.84 15.31
C ILE A 327 -15.63 7.87 15.64
N GLU A 328 -15.70 8.98 14.89
CA GLU A 328 -16.75 9.99 15.06
C GLU A 328 -18.14 9.39 14.78
N ALA A 329 -18.30 8.54 13.77
CA ALA A 329 -19.55 7.83 13.48
C ALA A 329 -19.99 6.83 14.57
N LEU A 330 -19.06 6.43 15.46
CA LEU A 330 -19.33 5.62 16.64
C LEU A 330 -19.69 6.47 17.88
N ASP A 331 -19.75 7.79 17.77
CA ASP A 331 -19.93 8.75 18.86
C ASP A 331 -18.89 8.57 20.00
N THR A 332 -17.64 8.26 19.64
CA THR A 332 -16.55 8.00 20.59
C THR A 332 -15.39 8.98 20.35
N PRO A 333 -14.65 9.43 21.38
CA PRO A 333 -13.48 10.28 21.17
C PRO A 333 -12.30 9.49 20.58
N PRO A 334 -11.51 10.08 19.66
CA PRO A 334 -10.36 9.43 19.04
C PRO A 334 -9.12 9.50 19.94
N ILE A 335 -9.13 8.73 21.03
CA ILE A 335 -8.05 8.64 22.01
C ILE A 335 -7.42 7.25 22.00
N LEU A 336 -6.20 7.15 22.53
CA LEU A 336 -5.58 5.84 22.75
C LEU A 336 -6.42 5.02 23.76
N PRO A 337 -6.80 3.78 23.41
CA PRO A 337 -7.55 2.93 24.32
C PRO A 337 -6.62 2.29 25.35
N ASP A 338 -7.21 1.69 26.39
CA ASP A 338 -6.53 0.66 27.17
C ASP A 338 -6.14 -0.50 26.25
N TRP A 339 -4.87 -0.85 26.18
CA TRP A 339 -4.39 -1.86 25.23
C TRP A 339 -4.90 -3.27 25.54
N SER A 340 -5.02 -4.09 24.48
CA SER A 340 -5.30 -5.51 24.61
C SER A 340 -4.23 -6.21 25.47
N ARG A 341 -4.66 -6.90 26.53
CA ARG A 341 -3.79 -7.69 27.41
C ARG A 341 -3.63 -9.11 26.85
N GLY A 342 -2.97 -9.22 25.69
CA GLY A 342 -2.81 -10.46 24.93
C GLY A 342 -3.70 -10.53 23.69
N GLY A 343 -3.55 -11.60 22.92
CA GLY A 343 -4.30 -11.82 21.69
C GLY A 343 -5.44 -12.83 21.85
N ALA A 344 -6.34 -12.89 20.89
CA ALA A 344 -7.46 -13.82 20.77
C ALA A 344 -7.06 -15.20 20.21
N LEU A 345 -5.80 -15.63 20.40
CA LEU A 345 -5.31 -16.93 19.92
C LEU A 345 -6.02 -18.12 20.60
N ASP A 346 -6.65 -17.92 21.76
CA ASP A 346 -7.49 -18.92 22.43
C ASP A 346 -8.68 -19.35 21.56
N LEU A 347 -9.12 -18.50 20.61
CA LEU A 347 -10.16 -18.85 19.65
C LEU A 347 -9.75 -19.97 18.70
N LEU A 348 -8.44 -20.16 18.47
CA LEU A 348 -7.89 -21.26 17.66
C LEU A 348 -7.74 -22.58 18.42
N GLY A 349 -8.21 -22.66 19.69
CA GLY A 349 -8.14 -23.87 20.49
C GLY A 349 -6.74 -24.19 21.03
N SER A 350 -6.54 -25.44 21.45
CA SER A 350 -5.27 -25.95 21.99
C SER A 350 -4.10 -25.86 21.00
N ASP A 351 -4.42 -25.83 19.71
CA ASP A 351 -3.45 -26.02 18.63
C ASP A 351 -2.87 -24.68 18.14
N ALA A 352 -3.19 -23.57 18.81
CA ALA A 352 -2.65 -22.25 18.48
C ALA A 352 -1.11 -22.22 18.38
N LYS A 353 -0.40 -23.06 19.14
CA LYS A 353 1.06 -23.20 19.03
C LYS A 353 1.50 -23.90 17.74
N GLU A 354 0.73 -24.87 17.28
CA GLU A 354 1.00 -25.60 16.03
C GLU A 354 0.77 -24.70 14.82
N TRP A 355 -0.28 -23.86 14.86
CA TRP A 355 -0.51 -22.83 13.85
C TRP A 355 0.70 -21.88 13.73
N LEU A 356 1.21 -21.37 14.85
CA LEU A 356 2.40 -20.53 14.84
C LEU A 356 3.62 -21.25 14.22
N ALA A 357 3.84 -22.51 14.60
CA ALA A 357 4.96 -23.30 14.08
C ALA A 357 4.82 -23.61 12.58
N ARG A 358 3.60 -23.85 12.10
CA ARG A 358 3.29 -24.06 10.68
C ARG A 358 3.58 -22.81 9.88
N PHE A 359 3.09 -21.66 10.34
CA PHE A 359 3.30 -20.37 9.68
C PHE A 359 4.77 -19.93 9.73
N ASP A 360 5.48 -20.18 10.84
CA ASP A 360 6.92 -19.95 10.92
C ASP A 360 7.68 -20.78 9.88
N LYS A 361 7.34 -22.07 9.72
CA LYS A 361 7.95 -22.94 8.70
C LYS A 361 7.64 -22.49 7.28
N GLN A 362 6.39 -22.09 7.01
CA GLN A 362 5.98 -21.59 5.71
C GLN A 362 6.73 -20.31 5.36
N TRP A 363 6.74 -19.33 6.27
CA TRP A 363 7.47 -18.08 6.08
C TRP A 363 8.96 -18.31 5.80
N CYS A 364 9.62 -19.21 6.57
CA CYS A 364 11.02 -19.55 6.34
C CYS A 364 11.27 -20.18 4.96
N ARG A 365 10.33 -20.98 4.44
CA ARG A 365 10.44 -21.57 3.09
C ARG A 365 10.29 -20.50 2.02
N ASP A 366 9.27 -19.67 2.16
CA ASP A 366 8.91 -18.66 1.17
C ASP A 366 9.99 -17.55 1.07
N HIS A 367 10.70 -17.26 2.17
CA HIS A 367 11.72 -16.20 2.25
C HIS A 367 13.16 -16.73 2.29
N ALA A 368 13.40 -18.01 2.04
CA ALA A 368 14.73 -18.63 2.20
C ALA A 368 15.82 -17.95 1.34
N SER A 369 15.51 -17.69 0.07
CA SER A 369 16.43 -17.05 -0.87
C SER A 369 16.73 -15.61 -0.46
N GLU A 370 15.68 -14.82 -0.18
CA GLU A 370 15.81 -13.42 0.26
C GLU A 370 16.62 -13.30 1.55
N TRP A 371 16.38 -14.20 2.52
CA TRP A 371 17.12 -14.24 3.77
C TRP A 371 18.61 -14.49 3.56
N LYS A 372 18.97 -15.44 2.69
CA LYS A 372 20.38 -15.74 2.38
C LYS A 372 21.11 -14.53 1.81
N LEU A 373 20.46 -13.79 0.92
CA LEU A 373 21.03 -12.59 0.29
C LEU A 373 21.14 -11.44 1.30
N HIS A 374 20.11 -11.25 2.11
CA HIS A 374 20.14 -10.25 3.18
C HIS A 374 21.21 -10.56 4.23
N HIS A 375 21.42 -11.82 4.59
CA HIS A 375 22.52 -12.26 5.47
C HIS A 375 23.90 -11.93 4.87
N ALA A 376 24.10 -12.22 3.58
CA ALA A 376 25.35 -11.89 2.90
C ALA A 376 25.62 -10.37 2.89
N TRP A 377 24.58 -9.56 2.65
CA TRP A 377 24.68 -8.10 2.73
C TRP A 377 24.99 -7.62 4.15
N LEU A 378 24.28 -8.10 5.18
CA LEU A 378 24.55 -7.74 6.58
C LEU A 378 25.95 -8.17 7.06
N THR A 379 26.52 -9.22 6.44
CA THR A 379 27.91 -9.62 6.69
C THR A 379 28.88 -8.55 6.20
N ARG A 380 28.68 -8.03 4.97
CA ARG A 380 29.47 -6.89 4.44
C ARG A 380 29.26 -5.61 5.24
N VAL A 381 28.03 -5.34 5.67
CA VAL A 381 27.71 -4.23 6.58
C VAL A 381 28.53 -4.34 7.87
N ARG A 382 28.57 -5.53 8.48
CA ARG A 382 29.35 -5.79 9.70
C ARG A 382 30.84 -5.57 9.50
N GLU A 383 31.41 -6.07 8.41
CA GLU A 383 32.82 -5.84 8.04
C GLU A 383 33.12 -4.35 7.90
N ARG A 384 32.26 -3.60 7.19
CA ARG A 384 32.41 -2.15 7.04
C ARG A 384 32.29 -1.41 8.37
N VAL A 385 31.36 -1.82 9.24
CA VAL A 385 31.22 -1.28 10.61
C VAL A 385 32.49 -1.53 11.43
N GLN A 386 33.12 -2.70 11.31
CA GLN A 386 34.37 -3.02 12.01
C GLN A 386 35.51 -2.12 11.54
N VAL A 387 35.68 -1.95 10.23
CA VAL A 387 36.70 -1.07 9.64
C VAL A 387 36.51 0.38 10.12
N LEU A 388 35.30 0.92 9.98
CA LEU A 388 35.00 2.29 10.41
C LEU A 388 35.10 2.47 11.93
N SER A 389 34.76 1.45 12.72
CA SER A 389 34.89 1.52 14.18
C SER A 389 36.36 1.48 14.62
N ALA A 390 37.23 0.74 13.93
CA ALA A 390 38.67 0.69 14.22
C ALA A 390 39.37 2.02 13.90
N GLY A 391 38.99 2.70 12.81
CA GLY A 391 39.52 4.01 12.40
C GLY A 391 38.83 5.22 13.04
N MET A 392 37.97 5.05 14.05
CA MET A 392 37.03 6.07 14.52
C MET A 392 37.68 7.42 14.89
N ALA A 393 38.92 7.41 15.38
CA ALA A 393 39.63 8.64 15.73
C ALA A 393 39.99 9.48 14.50
N GLN A 394 40.30 8.84 13.37
CA GLN A 394 40.69 9.45 12.10
C GLN A 394 39.52 9.67 11.14
N ASN A 395 38.37 9.03 11.38
CA ASN A 395 37.20 9.16 10.50
C ASN A 395 36.76 10.63 10.35
N ASN A 396 36.42 11.00 9.12
CA ASN A 396 35.78 12.27 8.81
C ASN A 396 34.27 12.26 9.13
N ALA A 397 33.60 13.40 8.98
CA ALA A 397 32.17 13.52 9.29
C ALA A 397 31.28 12.58 8.45
N ASN A 398 31.57 12.39 7.16
CA ASN A 398 30.83 11.46 6.30
C ASN A 398 30.95 10.01 6.79
N GLU A 399 32.15 9.59 7.16
CA GLU A 399 32.42 8.23 7.65
C GLU A 399 31.75 7.95 9.01
N LEU A 400 31.65 8.95 9.88
CA LEU A 400 30.92 8.84 11.15
C LEU A 400 29.40 8.73 10.94
N VAL A 401 28.85 9.49 9.99
CA VAL A 401 27.45 9.38 9.57
C VAL A 401 27.17 8.04 8.90
N GLU A 402 28.08 7.55 8.05
CA GLU A 402 28.02 6.23 7.45
C GLU A 402 28.01 5.15 8.54
N LEU A 403 28.94 5.22 9.50
CA LEU A 403 29.00 4.29 10.62
C LEU A 403 27.70 4.26 11.44
N ALA A 404 27.11 5.43 11.71
CA ALA A 404 25.82 5.53 12.39
C ALA A 404 24.71 4.80 11.63
N ARG A 405 24.61 5.04 10.32
CA ARG A 405 23.64 4.35 9.45
C ARG A 405 23.86 2.84 9.44
N LEU A 406 25.09 2.38 9.24
CA LEU A 406 25.42 0.95 9.17
C LEU A 406 25.17 0.22 10.50
N LYS A 407 25.44 0.86 11.64
CA LYS A 407 25.08 0.31 12.95
C LYS A 407 23.57 0.12 13.09
N ARG A 408 22.74 1.03 12.56
CA ARG A 408 21.28 0.88 12.56
C ARG A 408 20.78 -0.24 11.65
N HIS A 409 21.47 -0.56 10.55
CA HIS A 409 21.13 -1.72 9.74
C HIS A 409 21.37 -3.06 10.47
N LEU A 410 22.45 -3.15 11.27
CA LEU A 410 22.73 -4.33 12.09
C LEU A 410 21.78 -4.45 13.30
N ASP A 411 21.53 -3.33 13.96
CA ASP A 411 20.58 -3.24 15.07
C ASP A 411 19.79 -1.93 14.96
N PRO A 412 18.49 -2.00 14.62
CA PRO A 412 17.62 -0.81 14.56
C PRO A 412 17.59 0.02 15.85
N ARG A 413 18.02 -0.54 16.99
CA ARG A 413 18.09 0.14 18.30
C ARG A 413 19.49 0.61 18.68
N ALA A 414 20.45 0.57 17.76
CA ALA A 414 21.80 1.04 18.02
C ALA A 414 21.79 2.51 18.48
N VAL A 415 22.46 2.78 19.60
CA VAL A 415 22.66 4.14 20.10
C VAL A 415 23.73 4.82 19.25
N VAL A 416 23.30 5.69 18.33
CA VAL A 416 24.16 6.31 17.32
C VAL A 416 24.29 7.83 17.47
N ARG A 417 23.55 8.45 18.41
CA ARG A 417 23.64 9.88 18.72
C ARG A 417 25.09 10.38 18.90
N PRO A 418 25.97 9.69 19.65
CA PRO A 418 27.35 10.15 19.84
C PRO A 418 28.15 10.23 18.54
N LEU A 419 27.80 9.42 17.54
CA LEU A 419 28.47 9.45 16.23
C LEU A 419 28.09 10.70 15.44
N TYR A 420 26.83 11.14 15.52
CA TYR A 420 26.39 12.38 14.90
C TYR A 420 26.98 13.61 15.61
N GLU A 421 27.03 13.61 16.93
CA GLU A 421 27.67 14.68 17.71
C GLU A 421 29.16 14.80 17.35
N ARG A 422 29.88 13.67 17.30
CA ARG A 422 31.28 13.63 16.88
C ARG A 422 31.46 14.06 15.42
N ALA A 423 30.54 13.71 14.52
CA ALA A 423 30.58 14.19 13.14
C ALA A 423 30.43 15.71 13.06
N LEU A 424 29.58 16.30 13.91
CA LEU A 424 29.40 17.75 14.01
C LEU A 424 30.61 18.46 14.64
N GLU A 425 31.36 17.79 15.52
CA GLU A 425 32.65 18.30 15.99
C GLU A 425 33.70 18.37 14.86
N ARG A 426 33.62 17.47 13.86
CA ARG A 426 34.51 17.48 12.69
C ARG A 426 34.05 18.46 11.62
N SER A 427 32.75 18.59 11.44
CA SER A 427 32.14 19.50 10.47
C SER A 427 30.80 20.01 11.02
N ALA A 428 30.82 21.24 11.53
CA ALA A 428 29.71 21.83 12.28
C ALA A 428 28.39 21.91 11.50
N GLU A 429 28.45 22.00 10.18
CA GLU A 429 27.28 22.15 9.31
C GLU A 429 27.03 20.92 8.44
N HIS A 430 27.53 19.74 8.87
CA HIS A 430 27.38 18.52 8.09
C HIS A 430 25.91 18.07 7.98
N PRO A 431 25.30 18.07 6.77
CA PRO A 431 23.85 17.90 6.63
C PRO A 431 23.34 16.55 7.14
N GLY A 432 24.04 15.46 6.80
CA GLY A 432 23.68 14.11 7.25
C GLY A 432 23.82 13.92 8.76
N ALA A 433 24.70 14.68 9.42
CA ALA A 433 24.89 14.59 10.87
C ALA A 433 23.81 15.39 11.61
N LEU A 434 23.47 16.58 11.13
CA LEU A 434 22.35 17.37 11.65
C LEU A 434 21.03 16.61 11.51
N ARG A 435 20.76 16.05 10.32
CA ARG A 435 19.55 15.25 10.06
C ARG A 435 19.48 14.01 10.96
N GLY A 436 20.60 13.30 11.12
CA GLY A 436 20.70 12.15 12.03
C GLY A 436 20.50 12.54 13.50
N LEU A 437 21.04 13.69 13.92
CA LEU A 437 20.89 14.21 15.28
C LEU A 437 19.44 14.58 15.60
N VAL A 438 18.71 15.26 14.70
CA VAL A 438 17.28 15.58 14.87
C VAL A 438 16.48 14.33 15.22
N GLN A 439 16.74 13.21 14.55
CA GLN A 439 16.07 11.92 14.79
C GLN A 439 16.47 11.23 16.10
N CYS A 440 17.56 11.66 16.74
CA CYS A 440 18.07 11.08 17.97
C CYS A 440 17.83 11.95 19.21
N LEU A 441 17.39 13.20 19.03
CA LEU A 441 17.10 14.09 20.14
C LEU A 441 15.86 13.60 20.90
N PRO A 442 15.81 13.76 22.24
CA PRO A 442 14.62 13.45 23.03
C PRO A 442 13.39 14.16 22.47
N GLU A 443 12.22 13.54 22.59
CA GLU A 443 10.99 14.18 22.13
C GLU A 443 10.70 15.46 22.87
N ASP A 444 10.96 15.52 24.18
CA ASP A 444 10.64 16.69 24.99
C ASP A 444 11.50 17.93 24.66
N ASP A 445 12.63 17.74 23.97
CA ASP A 445 13.58 18.81 23.65
C ASP A 445 13.25 19.48 22.31
N ARG A 446 12.12 20.19 22.27
CA ARG A 446 11.66 20.94 21.09
C ARG A 446 12.71 21.92 20.61
N GLU A 447 13.31 22.64 21.56
CA GLU A 447 14.21 23.74 21.27
C GLU A 447 15.47 23.24 20.56
N ALA A 448 16.11 22.19 21.07
CA ALA A 448 17.27 21.59 20.41
C ALA A 448 16.93 21.05 19.02
N ARG A 449 15.74 20.45 18.83
CA ARG A 449 15.29 19.97 17.51
C ARG A 449 15.15 21.13 16.52
N LEU A 450 14.46 22.21 16.91
CA LEU A 450 14.26 23.38 16.06
C LEU A 450 15.59 24.11 15.76
N GLN A 451 16.51 24.20 16.72
CA GLN A 451 17.85 24.75 16.49
C GLN A 451 18.65 23.90 15.50
N CYS A 452 18.60 22.57 15.63
CA CYS A 452 19.28 21.67 14.71
C CYS A 452 18.68 21.73 13.30
N LEU A 453 17.36 21.86 13.18
CA LEU A 453 16.66 22.08 11.91
C LEU A 453 17.02 23.44 11.30
N GLN A 454 17.12 24.50 12.10
CA GLN A 454 17.57 25.80 11.59
C GLN A 454 18.98 25.71 11.00
N ARG A 455 19.92 25.08 11.71
CA ARG A 455 21.28 24.84 11.19
C ARG A 455 21.27 24.06 9.87
N LEU A 456 20.42 23.03 9.76
CA LEU A 456 20.32 22.23 8.53
C LEU A 456 19.75 23.04 7.36
N TRP A 457 18.77 23.91 7.63
CA TRP A 457 18.18 24.80 6.62
C TRP A 457 19.21 25.76 6.02
N ASP A 458 20.13 26.27 6.86
CA ASP A 458 21.17 27.21 6.46
C ASP A 458 22.35 26.50 5.76
N ALA A 459 22.64 25.26 6.15
CA ALA A 459 23.79 24.49 5.65
C ALA A 459 23.61 23.89 4.24
N ASP A 460 22.40 23.42 3.88
CA ASP A 460 22.20 22.69 2.63
C ASP A 460 20.83 22.95 1.98
N ASP A 461 20.87 23.63 0.83
CA ASP A 461 19.73 23.87 -0.04
C ASP A 461 18.97 22.59 -0.40
N ALA A 462 19.67 21.47 -0.55
CA ALA A 462 19.08 20.18 -0.88
C ALA A 462 18.31 19.54 0.30
N GLU A 463 18.50 19.98 1.54
CA GLU A 463 17.77 19.44 2.70
C GLU A 463 16.63 20.37 3.17
N ARG A 464 16.48 21.55 2.54
CA ARG A 464 15.50 22.57 2.95
C ARG A 464 14.07 22.08 3.00
N TRP A 465 13.64 21.30 2.01
CA TRP A 465 12.27 20.78 1.98
C TRP A 465 12.00 19.85 3.16
N TRP A 466 12.88 18.86 3.37
CA TRP A 466 12.76 17.93 4.48
C TRP A 466 12.79 18.68 5.82
N THR A 467 13.70 19.65 5.95
CA THR A 467 13.91 20.45 7.14
C THR A 467 12.68 21.29 7.50
N ALA A 468 12.11 22.01 6.54
CA ALA A 468 10.92 22.83 6.78
C ALA A 468 9.69 21.98 7.15
N ARG A 469 9.53 20.83 6.48
CA ARG A 469 8.46 19.88 6.81
C ARG A 469 8.63 19.30 8.22
N ALA A 470 9.85 18.93 8.59
CA ALA A 470 10.15 18.43 9.94
C ALA A 470 9.91 19.51 11.01
N ALA A 471 10.32 20.75 10.76
CA ALA A 471 10.10 21.87 11.68
C ALA A 471 8.60 22.17 11.89
N LEU A 472 7.80 22.12 10.82
CA LEU A 472 6.35 22.26 10.94
C LEU A 472 5.73 21.12 11.74
N ALA A 473 6.12 19.87 11.50
CA ALA A 473 5.64 18.73 12.27
C ALA A 473 5.95 18.87 13.78
N GLU A 474 7.14 19.36 14.13
CA GLU A 474 7.52 19.65 15.51
C GLU A 474 6.66 20.76 16.14
N LEU A 475 6.36 21.84 15.40
CA LEU A 475 5.56 22.98 15.85
C LEU A 475 4.05 22.68 15.96
N GLU A 476 3.53 21.79 15.11
CA GLU A 476 2.14 21.33 15.17
C GLU A 476 1.86 20.36 16.31
N THR A 477 2.91 19.73 16.84
CA THR A 477 2.77 18.76 17.92
C THR A 477 2.36 19.49 19.20
N PRO A 478 1.15 19.28 19.77
CA PRO A 478 0.80 19.87 21.05
C PRO A 478 1.65 19.22 22.15
N ARG A 479 2.22 20.02 23.06
CA ARG A 479 2.95 19.53 24.23
C ARG A 479 2.43 20.25 25.48
N PRO A 480 2.17 19.53 26.58
CA PRO A 480 1.75 20.16 27.83
C PRO A 480 2.76 21.22 28.28
N GLY A 481 2.28 22.44 28.55
CA GLY A 481 3.13 23.54 29.04
C GLY A 481 3.94 24.29 27.98
N MET A 482 3.82 23.96 26.68
CA MET A 482 4.40 24.76 25.60
C MET A 482 3.33 25.52 24.83
N GLU A 483 3.46 26.84 24.76
CA GLU A 483 2.59 27.67 23.92
C GLU A 483 2.86 27.43 22.42
N HIS A 484 1.82 27.59 21.61
CA HIS A 484 1.94 27.50 20.16
C HIS A 484 2.61 28.75 19.59
N ASP A 485 3.84 28.61 19.08
CA ASP A 485 4.54 29.69 18.39
C ASP A 485 4.00 29.88 16.97
N ALA A 486 2.93 30.66 16.86
CA ALA A 486 2.28 30.98 15.59
C ALA A 486 3.22 31.73 14.61
N ALA A 487 4.19 32.49 15.13
CA ALA A 487 5.13 33.25 14.31
C ALA A 487 6.15 32.32 13.64
N ALA A 488 6.79 31.45 14.42
CA ALA A 488 7.68 30.42 13.89
C ALA A 488 6.94 29.48 12.93
N PHE A 489 5.71 29.10 13.26
CA PHE A 489 4.88 28.26 12.40
C PHE A 489 4.64 28.91 11.02
N LYS A 490 4.22 30.18 11.00
CA LYS A 490 4.02 30.94 9.76
C LYS A 490 5.31 31.09 8.95
N GLN A 491 6.44 31.32 9.62
CA GLN A 491 7.75 31.42 8.97
C GLN A 491 8.16 30.11 8.30
N TRP A 492 8.09 28.99 9.02
CA TRP A 492 8.42 27.67 8.49
C TRP A 492 7.46 27.21 7.39
N ARG A 493 6.19 27.63 7.44
CA ARG A 493 5.23 27.38 6.36
C ARG A 493 5.64 28.06 5.06
N LYS A 494 6.01 29.34 5.12
CA LYS A 494 6.52 30.08 3.95
C LYS A 494 7.83 29.48 3.41
N ARG A 495 8.68 28.98 4.31
CA ARG A 495 9.90 28.25 3.93
C ARG A 495 9.58 26.95 3.21
N LEU A 496 8.60 26.18 3.69
CA LEU A 496 8.15 24.96 3.04
C LEU A 496 7.57 25.24 1.65
N GLU A 497 6.74 26.26 1.50
CA GLU A 497 6.17 26.65 0.19
C GLU A 497 7.27 26.90 -0.85
N ARG A 498 8.29 27.70 -0.50
CA ARG A 498 9.43 27.96 -1.39
C ARG A 498 10.27 26.72 -1.67
N ALA A 499 10.51 25.89 -0.65
CA ALA A 499 11.27 24.66 -0.82
C ALA A 499 10.51 23.65 -1.69
N GLN A 500 9.17 23.61 -1.60
CA GLN A 500 8.32 22.78 -2.44
C GLN A 500 8.42 23.21 -3.91
N GLU A 501 8.35 24.51 -4.21
CA GLU A 501 8.53 25.01 -5.58
C GLU A 501 9.89 24.58 -6.19
N ALA A 502 10.94 24.54 -5.38
CA ALA A 502 12.25 24.03 -5.82
C ALA A 502 12.26 22.52 -6.05
N GLU A 503 11.62 21.74 -5.16
CA GLU A 503 11.45 20.30 -5.37
C GLU A 503 10.63 19.98 -6.62
N ASP A 504 9.55 20.73 -6.88
CA ASP A 504 8.73 20.59 -8.10
C ASP A 504 9.60 20.89 -9.34
N ARG A 505 10.39 21.98 -9.27
CA ARG A 505 11.56 22.31 -10.10
C ARG A 505 12.37 21.08 -10.52
N ALA A 506 12.95 20.47 -9.50
CA ALA A 506 13.86 19.35 -9.59
C ALA A 506 13.18 18.07 -10.09
N TRP A 507 11.92 17.83 -9.68
CA TRP A 507 11.16 16.66 -10.09
C TRP A 507 10.77 16.75 -11.57
N GLU A 508 10.33 17.92 -12.05
CA GLU A 508 10.06 18.16 -13.47
C GLU A 508 11.31 17.88 -14.33
N GLU A 509 12.48 18.32 -13.88
CA GLU A 509 13.74 17.99 -14.55
C GLU A 509 14.03 16.49 -14.54
N LEU A 510 13.79 15.80 -13.42
CA LEU A 510 14.05 14.37 -13.26
C LEU A 510 13.12 13.53 -14.14
N SER A 511 11.81 13.81 -14.12
CA SER A 511 10.76 13.09 -14.86
C SER A 511 10.56 13.55 -16.30
N GLY A 512 11.11 14.71 -16.68
CA GLY A 512 10.98 15.28 -18.01
C GLY A 512 11.66 14.45 -19.10
N SER A 513 10.98 14.30 -20.24
CA SER A 513 11.52 13.75 -21.47
C SER A 513 12.29 14.83 -22.25
N PRO A 514 13.45 14.52 -22.88
CA PRO A 514 14.07 13.19 -22.98
C PRO A 514 14.80 12.76 -21.70
N PHE A 515 14.56 11.50 -21.26
CA PHE A 515 15.08 10.96 -20.00
C PHE A 515 16.62 10.96 -19.90
N PHE A 516 17.31 10.61 -20.98
CA PHE A 516 18.77 10.54 -21.03
C PHE A 516 19.46 11.90 -21.24
N SER A 517 18.76 13.01 -21.05
CA SER A 517 19.39 14.32 -21.02
C SER A 517 20.17 14.52 -19.72
N ARG A 518 21.42 14.99 -19.84
CA ARG A 518 22.32 15.27 -18.70
C ARG A 518 22.49 14.08 -17.75
N VAL A 519 22.56 12.87 -18.30
CA VAL A 519 22.86 11.65 -17.54
C VAL A 519 24.33 11.25 -17.67
N THR A 520 24.84 10.61 -16.63
CA THR A 520 26.14 9.94 -16.60
C THR A 520 25.98 8.55 -15.99
N ARG A 521 27.01 7.70 -16.08
CA ARG A 521 27.05 6.45 -15.30
C ARG A 521 26.80 6.74 -13.83
N HIS A 522 26.15 5.80 -13.13
CA HIS A 522 25.92 5.95 -11.70
C HIS A 522 27.26 6.07 -10.95
N ASP A 523 27.22 6.73 -9.80
CA ASP A 523 28.38 6.99 -8.94
C ASP A 523 28.33 6.20 -7.64
N LEU A 524 27.50 5.15 -7.59
CA LEU A 524 27.42 4.27 -6.42
C LEU A 524 28.79 3.64 -6.13
N SER A 525 29.19 3.67 -4.85
CA SER A 525 30.30 2.86 -4.37
C SER A 525 29.97 1.36 -4.49
N ALA A 526 30.99 0.50 -4.45
CA ALA A 526 30.79 -0.96 -4.47
C ALA A 526 29.86 -1.44 -3.33
N PHE A 527 29.88 -0.74 -2.18
CA PHE A 527 28.99 -1.02 -1.06
C PHE A 527 27.54 -0.59 -1.35
N GLU A 528 27.33 0.64 -1.83
CA GLU A 528 26.00 1.16 -2.20
C GLU A 528 25.37 0.33 -3.34
N GLN A 529 26.18 -0.12 -4.30
CA GLN A 529 25.69 -0.98 -5.38
C GLN A 529 25.26 -2.36 -4.84
N ALA A 530 26.02 -2.94 -3.91
CA ALA A 530 25.63 -4.19 -3.26
C ALA A 530 24.36 -4.05 -2.42
N GLU A 531 24.15 -2.89 -1.79
CA GLU A 531 22.91 -2.55 -1.06
C GLU A 531 21.71 -2.50 -2.01
N LEU A 532 21.83 -1.76 -3.13
CA LEU A 532 20.79 -1.72 -4.17
C LEU A 532 20.45 -3.11 -4.71
N GLN A 533 21.46 -3.95 -5.00
CA GLN A 533 21.25 -5.32 -5.47
C GLN A 533 20.51 -6.19 -4.45
N ALA A 534 20.86 -6.07 -3.16
CA ALA A 534 20.21 -6.80 -2.08
C ALA A 534 18.76 -6.34 -1.84
N GLU A 535 18.41 -5.11 -2.18
CA GLU A 535 17.04 -4.63 -2.13
C GLU A 535 16.24 -5.07 -3.37
N LEU A 536 16.79 -4.93 -4.57
CA LEU A 536 16.13 -5.30 -5.83
C LEU A 536 15.75 -6.78 -5.88
N ILE A 537 16.55 -7.65 -5.27
CA ILE A 537 16.27 -9.09 -5.25
C ILE A 537 14.98 -9.47 -4.50
N ARG A 538 14.54 -8.62 -3.55
CA ARG A 538 13.28 -8.78 -2.80
C ARG A 538 12.04 -8.53 -3.67
N TYR A 539 12.22 -7.97 -4.87
CA TYR A 539 11.15 -7.73 -5.82
C TYR A 539 11.19 -8.80 -6.92
N LEU A 540 10.49 -9.92 -6.67
CA LEU A 540 10.40 -11.08 -7.58
C LEU A 540 10.20 -10.72 -9.08
N PRO A 541 9.34 -9.74 -9.46
CA PRO A 541 9.14 -9.41 -10.87
C PRO A 541 10.30 -8.68 -11.55
N VAL A 542 11.28 -8.16 -10.80
CA VAL A 542 12.44 -7.47 -11.38
C VAL A 542 13.41 -8.50 -11.96
N ALA A 543 13.53 -8.53 -13.29
CA ALA A 543 14.43 -9.42 -14.02
C ALA A 543 15.81 -8.78 -14.21
N GLN A 544 15.84 -7.53 -14.66
CA GLN A 544 17.06 -6.74 -14.84
C GLN A 544 16.83 -5.30 -14.37
N ALA A 545 17.90 -4.62 -13.95
CA ALA A 545 17.85 -3.21 -13.66
C ALA A 545 19.10 -2.46 -14.12
N TRP A 546 18.92 -1.23 -14.60
CA TRP A 546 19.97 -0.29 -14.99
C TRP A 546 19.83 1.01 -14.22
N LEU A 547 20.95 1.61 -13.84
CA LEU A 547 20.96 2.83 -13.05
C LEU A 547 21.87 3.88 -13.70
N VAL A 548 21.35 5.10 -13.86
CA VAL A 548 22.14 6.26 -14.28
C VAL A 548 21.98 7.40 -13.31
N ARG A 549 23.00 8.25 -13.22
CA ARG A 549 22.93 9.51 -12.46
C ARG A 549 22.43 10.61 -13.39
N LYS A 550 21.39 11.33 -12.98
CA LYS A 550 20.88 12.52 -13.68
C LYS A 550 21.33 13.78 -12.96
N HIS A 551 21.90 14.74 -13.69
CA HIS A 551 22.37 16.01 -13.13
C HIS A 551 21.26 17.05 -13.20
N LEU A 552 20.75 17.46 -12.04
CA LEU A 552 19.71 18.49 -11.89
C LEU A 552 20.31 19.90 -11.93
N ARG A 553 19.60 20.91 -12.46
CA ARG A 553 20.00 22.33 -12.39
C ARG A 553 19.67 22.91 -11.03
N GLU A 554 18.46 22.64 -10.53
CA GLU A 554 18.01 23.16 -9.23
C GLU A 554 18.95 22.72 -8.10
N PHE A 555 19.37 21.45 -8.09
CA PHE A 555 20.25 20.89 -7.07
C PHE A 555 21.48 20.18 -7.67
N PRO A 556 22.52 20.92 -8.14
CA PRO A 556 23.66 20.34 -8.84
C PRO A 556 24.49 19.35 -8.01
N ARG A 557 24.50 19.54 -6.69
CA ARG A 557 25.24 18.68 -5.75
C ARG A 557 24.43 17.46 -5.29
N ARG A 558 23.10 17.46 -5.47
CA ARG A 558 22.24 16.35 -5.07
C ARG A 558 22.43 15.19 -6.05
N ARG A 559 22.71 14.00 -5.51
CA ARG A 559 22.70 12.76 -6.29
C ARG A 559 21.25 12.46 -6.66
N ALA A 560 20.96 12.26 -7.94
CA ALA A 560 19.62 11.89 -8.40
C ALA A 560 19.76 10.80 -9.47
N TYR A 561 18.85 9.83 -9.46
CA TYR A 561 18.98 8.61 -10.24
C TYR A 561 17.76 8.35 -11.12
N LEU A 562 18.02 7.77 -12.29
CA LEU A 562 16.99 7.07 -13.05
C LEU A 562 17.29 5.58 -12.96
N LEU A 563 16.31 4.82 -12.47
CA LEU A 563 16.34 3.37 -12.38
C LEU A 563 15.41 2.82 -13.46
N PHE A 564 15.97 2.05 -14.40
CA PHE A 564 15.20 1.35 -15.41
C PHE A 564 15.11 -0.12 -15.03
N VAL A 565 13.91 -0.69 -14.99
CA VAL A 565 13.68 -2.10 -14.64
C VAL A 565 12.99 -2.86 -15.77
N GLU A 566 13.39 -4.11 -15.95
CA GLU A 566 12.68 -5.05 -16.81
C GLU A 566 11.71 -5.89 -15.97
N LEU A 567 10.42 -5.82 -16.30
CA LEU A 567 9.31 -6.38 -15.51
C LEU A 567 8.46 -7.34 -16.38
N PRO A 568 9.01 -8.50 -16.77
CA PRO A 568 8.29 -9.44 -17.61
C PRO A 568 7.05 -9.99 -16.90
N GLY A 569 5.93 -10.10 -17.63
CA GLY A 569 4.71 -10.73 -17.14
C GLY A 569 3.81 -9.87 -16.26
N LEU A 570 4.20 -8.63 -15.92
CA LEU A 570 3.33 -7.64 -15.28
C LEU A 570 2.58 -6.81 -16.32
N ASP A 571 1.36 -6.39 -16.01
CA ASP A 571 0.63 -5.36 -16.77
C ASP A 571 1.11 -3.93 -16.43
N ASP A 572 0.65 -2.92 -17.17
CA ASP A 572 1.12 -1.54 -17.00
C ASP A 572 0.78 -0.90 -15.65
N GLU A 573 -0.33 -1.31 -15.00
CA GLU A 573 -0.71 -0.80 -13.69
C GLU A 573 0.16 -1.43 -12.60
N GLU A 574 0.36 -2.75 -12.67
CA GLU A 574 1.28 -3.48 -11.79
C GLU A 574 2.73 -3.00 -11.93
N ARG A 575 3.17 -2.69 -13.15
CA ARG A 575 4.48 -2.08 -13.43
C ARG A 575 4.60 -0.71 -12.80
N PHE A 576 3.59 0.15 -13.01
CA PHE A 576 3.57 1.49 -12.43
C PHE A 576 3.64 1.42 -10.89
N ASP A 577 2.81 0.59 -10.27
CA ASP A 577 2.77 0.39 -8.83
C ASP A 577 4.10 -0.15 -8.29
N LEU A 578 4.70 -1.12 -8.99
CA LEU A 578 6.02 -1.63 -8.61
C LEU A 578 7.09 -0.55 -8.71
N CYS A 579 7.13 0.24 -9.79
CA CYS A 579 8.04 1.37 -9.92
C CYS A 579 7.85 2.39 -8.78
N ARG A 580 6.62 2.80 -8.48
CA ARG A 580 6.33 3.70 -7.35
C ARG A 580 6.72 3.10 -6.00
N ARG A 581 6.67 1.77 -5.83
CA ARG A 581 7.18 1.09 -4.62
C ARG A 581 8.70 1.15 -4.55
N LEU A 582 9.41 0.87 -5.65
CA LEU A 582 10.87 0.96 -5.73
C LEU A 582 11.36 2.35 -5.35
N GLU A 583 10.71 3.42 -5.84
CA GLU A 583 11.09 4.80 -5.49
C GLU A 583 11.00 5.12 -4.00
N ARG A 584 10.07 4.48 -3.29
CA ARG A 584 9.82 4.73 -1.87
C ARG A 584 10.66 3.84 -0.95
N GLN A 585 11.11 2.69 -1.44
CA GLN A 585 11.70 1.63 -0.61
C GLN A 585 13.18 1.38 -0.86
N LEU A 586 13.73 1.79 -2.01
CA LEU A 586 15.15 1.64 -2.29
C LEU A 586 15.98 2.67 -1.49
N SER A 587 17.02 2.18 -0.82
CA SER A 587 17.97 2.97 -0.05
C SER A 587 19.07 3.53 -0.95
N LEU A 588 18.68 4.40 -1.89
CA LEU A 588 19.63 5.15 -2.71
C LEU A 588 20.08 6.44 -2.03
N PRO A 589 21.31 6.94 -2.30
CA PRO A 589 21.85 8.17 -1.71
C PRO A 589 21.13 9.48 -2.10
N GLY A 590 20.07 9.39 -2.90
CA GLY A 590 19.27 10.52 -3.35
C GLY A 590 18.02 10.06 -4.09
N PRO A 591 17.15 10.99 -4.54
CA PRO A 591 15.90 10.65 -5.20
C PRO A 591 16.14 9.77 -6.43
N VAL A 592 15.24 8.80 -6.61
CA VAL A 592 15.22 7.92 -7.76
C VAL A 592 13.87 8.03 -8.46
N LEU A 593 13.90 8.07 -9.79
CA LEU A 593 12.74 7.84 -10.63
C LEU A 593 12.86 6.43 -11.22
N ALA A 594 11.93 5.54 -10.86
CA ALA A 594 11.86 4.20 -11.39
C ALA A 594 10.92 4.16 -12.61
N LEU A 595 11.45 3.63 -13.71
CA LEU A 595 10.80 3.49 -15.00
C LEU A 595 10.95 2.04 -15.45
N TRP A 596 9.98 1.50 -16.19
CA TRP A 596 10.12 0.17 -16.79
C TRP A 596 10.61 0.29 -18.23
N ALA A 597 11.39 -0.68 -18.69
CA ALA A 597 11.79 -0.79 -20.09
C ALA A 597 10.55 -1.10 -20.96
N GLY A 598 10.28 -0.26 -21.96
CA GLY A 598 9.04 -0.34 -22.75
C GLY A 598 9.11 0.48 -24.04
N GLU A 599 8.05 1.23 -24.37
CA GLU A 599 8.04 2.09 -25.56
C GLU A 599 8.89 3.36 -25.39
N SER A 600 8.96 3.94 -24.18
CA SER A 600 9.78 5.13 -23.92
C SER A 600 10.26 5.19 -22.46
N PRO A 601 11.57 4.98 -22.19
CA PRO A 601 12.61 4.62 -23.14
C PRO A 601 12.59 3.14 -23.54
N THR A 602 13.03 2.85 -24.76
CA THR A 602 13.19 1.47 -25.23
C THR A 602 14.35 0.76 -24.54
N LEU A 603 14.32 -0.57 -24.52
CA LEU A 603 15.42 -1.37 -23.98
C LEU A 603 16.75 -1.07 -24.68
N ASP A 604 16.70 -0.80 -25.99
CA ASP A 604 17.88 -0.41 -26.78
C ASP A 604 18.38 0.98 -26.43
N ASP A 605 17.50 1.93 -26.10
CA ASP A 605 17.91 3.25 -25.59
C ASP A 605 18.58 3.11 -24.22
N ILE A 606 17.99 2.31 -23.32
CA ILE A 606 18.56 2.06 -21.99
C ILE A 606 19.95 1.44 -22.14
N ARG A 607 20.12 0.39 -22.95
CA ARG A 607 21.42 -0.26 -23.16
C ARG A 607 22.46 0.68 -23.76
N ARG A 608 22.05 1.58 -24.65
CA ARG A 608 22.95 2.60 -25.25
C ARG A 608 23.44 3.62 -24.23
N HIS A 609 22.60 4.03 -23.27
CA HIS A 609 22.90 5.13 -22.37
C HIS A 609 23.30 4.72 -20.94
N ALA A 610 22.86 3.56 -20.45
CA ALA A 610 23.00 3.14 -19.06
C ALA A 610 24.12 2.12 -18.80
N ALA A 611 24.86 1.69 -19.83
CA ALA A 611 25.89 0.64 -19.74
C ALA A 611 25.34 -0.71 -19.21
N ASP A 612 26.16 -1.49 -18.51
CA ASP A 612 25.79 -2.82 -18.00
C ASP A 612 24.71 -2.74 -16.90
N PRO A 613 23.81 -3.74 -16.80
CA PRO A 613 22.81 -3.79 -15.75
C PRO A 613 23.47 -3.86 -14.36
N VAL A 614 22.95 -3.07 -13.42
CA VAL A 614 23.37 -3.10 -12.01
C VAL A 614 22.81 -4.30 -11.27
N PHE A 615 21.77 -4.93 -11.80
CA PHE A 615 21.13 -6.12 -11.25
C PHE A 615 20.63 -7.02 -12.39
N VAL A 616 20.88 -8.32 -12.25
CA VAL A 616 20.33 -9.39 -13.09
C VAL A 616 19.94 -10.51 -12.14
N ARG A 617 18.71 -10.99 -12.28
CA ARG A 617 18.16 -12.05 -11.42
C ARG A 617 18.72 -13.43 -11.75
#